data_AF-A0A8H5Y073-F1
#
_entry.id   AF-A0A8H5Y073-F1
#
_cell.length_a   1.000
_cell.length_b   1.000
_cell.length_c   1.000
_cell.angle_alpha   90.00
_cell.angle_beta   90.00
_cell.angle_gamma   90.00
#
_symmetry.space_group_name_H-M   'P 1'
#
loop_
_entity.id
_entity.type
_entity.pdbx_description
1 polymer ?
#
loop_
_entity_poly.entity_id
_entity_poly.type
_entity_poly.pdbx_seq_one_letter_code
_entity_poly.pdbx_strand_id
1 'polypeptide(L)'
;MLLKILVSITAAVAVTASTIDKPVGASGCRWEGTAPYCAGECEPGWSERGRSQCGDGSCCWTGSKALCCEDEDAVKKLVKQQDKVGAAGCYWSGTAPYCEGECKRGWSERGRSQCGDGNCCWTGSKALCCQDHGVAQDL
;
A
#
# COMPACT_ATOMS: atom_id res chain seq x y z
N MET A 1 -2.97 62.48 -21.44
CA MET A 1 -2.72 61.19 -22.13
C MET A 1 -2.54 60.12 -21.05
N LEU A 2 -3.56 59.29 -20.86
CA LEU A 2 -3.57 58.17 -19.91
C LEU A 2 -2.76 57.00 -20.49
N LEU A 3 -1.68 56.60 -19.84
CA LEU A 3 -1.06 55.29 -20.07
C LEU A 3 -1.62 54.32 -19.03
N LYS A 4 -2.72 53.64 -19.40
CA LYS A 4 -3.38 52.63 -18.56
C LYS A 4 -2.47 51.42 -18.46
N ILE A 5 -1.90 51.22 -17.27
CA ILE A 5 -1.04 50.09 -16.91
C ILE A 5 -1.85 48.80 -17.13
N LEU A 6 -1.34 47.94 -18.00
CA LEU A 6 -1.85 46.59 -18.23
C LEU A 6 -1.66 45.78 -16.94
N VAL A 7 -2.71 45.66 -16.15
CA VAL A 7 -2.72 44.78 -14.98
C VAL A 7 -2.82 43.35 -15.50
N SER A 8 -1.68 42.66 -15.48
CA SER A 8 -1.53 41.25 -15.78
C SER A 8 -2.50 40.44 -14.93
N ILE A 9 -3.44 39.76 -15.60
CA ILE A 9 -4.33 38.79 -14.96
C ILE A 9 -3.50 37.54 -14.68
N THR A 10 -2.78 37.52 -13.55
CA THR A 10 -2.34 36.25 -12.97
C THR A 10 -3.57 35.64 -12.31
N ALA A 11 -4.35 34.91 -13.10
CA ALA A 11 -5.36 34.01 -12.58
C ALA A 11 -4.63 32.94 -11.76
N ALA A 12 -4.58 33.14 -10.44
CA ALA A 12 -4.20 32.09 -9.52
C ALA A 12 -5.30 31.03 -9.58
N VAL A 13 -5.03 29.96 -10.32
CA VAL A 13 -5.83 28.74 -10.26
C VAL A 13 -5.62 28.18 -8.86
N ALA A 14 -6.54 28.48 -7.95
CA ALA A 14 -6.62 27.81 -6.67
C ALA A 14 -6.99 26.35 -6.96
N VAL A 15 -5.98 25.48 -6.98
CA VAL A 15 -6.19 24.05 -6.86
C VAL A 15 -6.76 23.84 -5.46
N THR A 16 -8.09 23.82 -5.35
CA THR A 16 -8.73 23.31 -4.14
C THR A 16 -8.39 21.84 -4.11
N ALA A 17 -7.36 21.50 -3.33
CA ALA A 17 -7.15 20.13 -2.91
C ALA A 17 -8.46 19.69 -2.26
N SER A 18 -9.17 18.79 -2.93
CA SER A 18 -10.29 18.08 -2.34
C SER A 18 -9.72 17.33 -1.14
N THR A 19 -9.87 17.88 0.07
CA THR A 19 -9.67 17.09 1.28
C THR A 19 -10.73 16.02 1.21
N ILE A 20 -10.31 14.80 0.89
CA ILE A 20 -11.12 13.62 1.14
C ILE A 20 -11.14 13.50 2.66
N ASP A 21 -12.00 14.28 3.30
CA ASP A 21 -12.32 14.16 4.71
C ASP A 21 -13.18 12.90 4.87
N LYS A 22 -12.54 11.73 4.70
CA LYS A 22 -13.08 10.47 5.21
C LYS A 22 -12.89 10.52 6.72
N PRO A 23 -13.96 10.48 7.53
CA PRO A 23 -13.80 10.39 8.97
C PRO A 23 -13.14 9.06 9.29
N VAL A 24 -11.83 9.12 9.59
CA VAL A 24 -11.02 7.98 10.02
C VAL A 24 -11.40 7.66 11.46
N GLY A 25 -12.46 6.86 11.61
CA GLY A 25 -12.81 6.21 12.86
C GLY A 25 -12.17 4.82 12.91
N ALA A 26 -10.97 4.73 13.49
CA ALA A 26 -10.16 3.52 13.64
C ALA A 26 -9.78 2.83 12.31
N SER A 27 -8.48 2.90 11.97
CA SER A 27 -7.78 2.20 10.89
C SER A 27 -8.65 1.28 10.02
N GLY A 28 -9.10 1.82 8.87
CA GLY A 28 -9.73 1.05 7.81
C GLY A 28 -11.23 0.78 7.95
N CYS A 29 -11.94 1.28 8.97
CA CYS A 29 -13.37 1.00 9.14
C CYS A 29 -14.28 2.21 8.91
N ARG A 30 -15.47 1.97 8.32
CA ARG A 30 -16.53 2.96 8.11
C ARG A 30 -17.92 2.32 8.24
N TRP A 31 -18.88 3.07 8.79
CA TRP A 31 -20.29 2.67 8.77
C TRP A 31 -20.94 3.03 7.43
N GLU A 32 -21.57 2.05 6.80
CA GLU A 32 -22.35 2.19 5.57
C GLU A 32 -23.85 2.05 5.84
N GLY A 33 -24.64 2.82 5.09
CA GLY A 33 -26.09 2.97 5.24
C GLY A 33 -26.48 4.30 5.89
N THR A 34 -27.51 4.96 5.37
CA THR A 34 -27.91 6.33 5.76
C THR A 34 -29.26 6.31 6.48
N ALA A 35 -29.37 7.00 7.61
CA ALA A 35 -30.65 7.20 8.29
C ALA A 35 -31.62 8.06 7.45
N PRO A 36 -32.96 7.95 7.63
CA PRO A 36 -33.68 7.10 8.59
C PRO A 36 -33.94 5.66 8.12
N TYR A 37 -33.79 5.36 6.84
CA TYR A 37 -34.03 4.03 6.28
C TYR A 37 -32.71 3.44 5.80
N CYS A 38 -32.14 2.52 6.57
CA CYS A 38 -30.78 2.06 6.34
C CYS A 38 -30.75 0.71 5.61
N ALA A 39 -29.98 0.63 4.54
CA ALA A 39 -29.59 -0.62 3.88
C ALA A 39 -28.07 -0.70 3.85
N GLY A 40 -27.45 -0.83 5.03
CA GLY A 40 -26.00 -0.90 5.14
C GLY A 40 -25.46 -2.19 4.53
N GLU A 41 -24.61 -2.02 3.52
CA GLU A 41 -23.90 -3.07 2.79
C GLU A 41 -22.46 -2.62 2.52
N CYS A 42 -21.53 -3.57 2.52
CA CYS A 42 -20.13 -3.28 2.25
C CYS A 42 -19.83 -3.35 0.76
N GLU A 43 -19.00 -2.43 0.28
CA GLU A 43 -18.48 -2.45 -1.08
C GLU A 43 -17.58 -3.69 -1.31
N PRO A 44 -17.43 -4.15 -2.56
CA PRO A 44 -16.47 -5.20 -2.87
C PRO A 44 -15.05 -4.87 -2.37
N GLY A 45 -14.43 -5.82 -1.68
CA GLY A 45 -13.10 -5.63 -1.06
C GLY A 45 -13.14 -5.10 0.38
N TRP A 46 -14.34 -4.86 0.92
CA TRP A 46 -14.56 -4.54 2.33
C TRP A 46 -15.32 -5.68 3.01
N SER A 47 -14.96 -5.96 4.26
CA SER A 47 -15.60 -6.99 5.07
C SER A 47 -16.49 -6.38 6.14
N GLU A 48 -17.70 -6.90 6.28
CA GLU A 48 -18.62 -6.52 7.36
C GLU A 48 -18.11 -7.08 8.69
N ARG A 49 -17.85 -6.20 9.65
CA ARG A 49 -17.37 -6.55 11.00
C ARG A 49 -18.44 -6.34 12.08
N GLY A 50 -19.55 -5.71 11.75
CA GLY A 50 -20.65 -5.52 12.68
C GLY A 50 -21.83 -4.79 12.07
N ARG A 51 -22.92 -4.71 12.84
CA ARG A 51 -24.12 -3.96 12.49
C ARG A 51 -24.60 -3.12 13.67
N SER A 52 -25.18 -1.97 13.37
CA SER A 52 -25.76 -1.08 14.37
C SER A 52 -26.90 -0.27 13.79
N GLN A 53 -27.87 0.08 14.63
CA GLN A 53 -28.91 1.04 14.26
C GLN A 53 -28.37 2.48 14.15
N CYS A 54 -27.32 2.80 14.91
CA CYS A 54 -26.82 4.16 15.09
C CYS A 54 -25.30 4.26 14.98
N GLY A 55 -24.66 3.38 14.21
CA GLY A 55 -23.20 3.19 14.24
C GLY A 55 -22.37 4.46 14.03
N ASP A 56 -22.86 5.40 13.23
CA ASP A 56 -22.25 6.71 12.93
C ASP A 56 -22.83 7.87 13.78
N GLY A 57 -23.64 7.56 14.80
CA GLY A 57 -24.37 8.53 15.62
C GLY A 57 -25.75 8.92 15.09
N SER A 58 -26.09 8.60 13.84
CA SER A 58 -27.42 8.83 13.27
C SER A 58 -28.24 7.53 13.30
N CYS A 59 -29.42 7.52 13.91
CA CYS A 59 -30.20 6.29 14.08
C CYS A 59 -31.18 6.01 12.93
N CYS A 60 -31.27 4.74 12.52
CA CYS A 60 -32.29 4.28 11.58
C CYS A 60 -33.64 4.07 12.29
N TRP A 61 -34.74 4.35 11.59
CA TRP A 61 -36.10 3.92 11.96
C TRP A 61 -36.35 2.49 11.52
N THR A 62 -35.84 2.11 10.34
CA THR A 62 -35.86 0.72 9.86
C THR A 62 -34.55 0.36 9.17
N GLY A 63 -34.26 -0.95 9.15
CA GLY A 63 -33.02 -1.48 8.59
C GLY A 63 -31.85 -1.42 9.57
N SER A 64 -30.61 -1.41 9.08
CA SER A 64 -29.40 -1.28 9.93
C SER A 64 -28.20 -0.75 9.12
N LYS A 65 -27.23 -0.16 9.81
CA LYS A 65 -25.92 0.20 9.23
C LYS A 65 -24.95 -0.96 9.37
N ALA A 66 -24.08 -1.14 8.39
CA ALA A 66 -23.00 -2.12 8.40
C ALA A 66 -21.67 -1.43 8.72
N LEU A 67 -20.89 -1.97 9.65
CA LEU A 67 -19.51 -1.54 9.87
C LEU A 67 -18.64 -2.30 8.87
N CYS A 68 -18.20 -1.61 7.85
CA CYS A 68 -17.37 -2.14 6.79
C CYS A 68 -15.93 -1.75 7.06
N CYS A 69 -15.05 -2.75 7.11
CA CYS A 69 -13.63 -2.53 7.28
C CYS A 69 -12.86 -3.04 6.08
N GLU A 70 -11.82 -2.32 5.69
CA GLU A 70 -10.79 -2.83 4.81
C GLU A 70 -10.19 -4.06 5.46
N ASP A 71 -10.05 -5.13 4.68
CA ASP A 71 -9.38 -6.31 5.17
C ASP A 71 -7.89 -6.00 5.33
N GLU A 72 -7.47 -5.68 6.55
CA GLU A 72 -6.06 -5.61 6.93
C GLU A 72 -5.32 -6.90 6.55
N ASP A 73 -6.02 -8.05 6.46
CA ASP A 73 -5.47 -9.31 5.98
C ASP A 73 -5.32 -9.36 4.45
N ALA A 74 -6.14 -8.63 3.69
CA ALA A 74 -5.94 -8.44 2.25
C ALA A 74 -4.75 -7.51 2.00
N VAL A 75 -4.64 -6.41 2.75
CA VAL A 75 -3.48 -5.52 2.70
C VAL A 75 -2.22 -6.25 3.16
N LYS A 76 -2.25 -7.04 4.25
CA LYS A 76 -1.12 -7.89 4.66
C LYS A 76 -0.82 -9.00 3.68
N LYS A 77 -1.78 -9.53 2.91
CA LYS A 77 -1.50 -10.47 1.82
C LYS A 77 -0.77 -9.79 0.67
N LEU A 78 -1.17 -8.57 0.30
CA LEU A 78 -0.49 -7.78 -0.72
C LEU A 78 0.90 -7.32 -0.24
N VAL A 79 1.03 -6.90 1.03
CA VAL A 79 2.28 -6.41 1.63
C VAL A 79 3.23 -7.55 2.02
N LYS A 80 2.75 -8.72 2.46
CA LYS A 80 3.60 -9.92 2.65
C LYS A 80 4.25 -10.39 1.34
N GLN A 81 3.67 -10.02 0.20
CA GLN A 81 4.27 -10.27 -1.10
C GLN A 81 5.40 -9.28 -1.42
N GLN A 82 5.48 -8.16 -0.71
CA GLN A 82 6.36 -7.03 -0.98
C GLN A 82 7.46 -6.83 0.09
N ASP A 83 7.32 -7.41 1.29
CA ASP A 83 8.34 -7.38 2.36
C ASP A 83 9.55 -8.28 2.12
N LYS A 84 9.62 -8.96 0.98
CA LYS A 84 10.89 -9.43 0.42
C LYS A 84 11.23 -8.61 -0.81
N VAL A 85 11.73 -7.39 -0.59
CA VAL A 85 12.45 -6.62 -1.62
C VAL A 85 13.78 -7.32 -1.91
N GLY A 86 13.62 -8.43 -2.61
CA GLY A 86 14.56 -9.36 -3.19
C GLY A 86 13.62 -10.25 -3.99
N ALA A 87 13.34 -9.81 -5.23
CA ALA A 87 12.30 -10.29 -6.13
C ALA A 87 11.86 -11.73 -5.83
N ALA A 88 10.57 -11.98 -5.64
CA ALA A 88 10.00 -13.29 -5.27
C ALA A 88 10.84 -14.46 -5.82
N GLY A 89 11.65 -15.07 -4.95
CA GLY A 89 12.67 -16.06 -5.34
C GLY A 89 14.13 -15.61 -5.31
N CYS A 90 14.46 -14.44 -4.73
CA CYS A 90 15.82 -13.95 -4.56
C CYS A 90 16.21 -13.70 -3.10
N TYR A 91 17.51 -13.73 -2.80
CA TYR A 91 18.10 -13.33 -1.52
C TYR A 91 19.47 -12.68 -1.73
N TRP A 92 19.89 -11.82 -0.80
CA TRP A 92 21.27 -11.31 -0.77
C TRP A 92 22.18 -12.23 0.04
N SER A 93 23.29 -12.64 -0.54
CA SER A 93 24.34 -13.46 0.08
C SER A 93 25.55 -12.61 0.44
N GLY A 94 26.15 -12.84 1.62
CA GLY A 94 27.31 -12.13 2.15
C GLY A 94 26.95 -11.24 3.36
N THR A 95 27.75 -11.29 4.42
CA THR A 95 27.46 -10.64 5.71
C THR A 95 28.42 -9.47 5.95
N ALA A 96 27.90 -8.30 6.37
CA ALA A 96 28.74 -7.16 6.72
C ALA A 96 29.50 -7.42 8.03
N PRO A 97 30.67 -6.80 8.27
CA PRO A 97 31.33 -5.78 7.44
C PRO A 97 32.24 -6.34 6.33
N TYR A 98 32.60 -7.62 6.36
CA TYR A 98 33.48 -8.25 5.36
C TYR A 98 32.67 -9.25 4.53
N CYS A 99 32.34 -8.89 3.29
CA CYS A 99 31.35 -9.62 2.50
C CYS A 99 31.97 -10.49 1.41
N GLU A 100 31.68 -11.79 1.46
CA GLU A 100 32.00 -12.76 0.41
C GLU A 100 30.70 -13.34 -0.14
N GLY A 101 29.97 -12.51 -0.90
CA GLY A 101 28.68 -12.90 -1.44
C GLY A 101 28.82 -13.95 -2.55
N GLU A 102 28.23 -15.13 -2.32
CA GLU A 102 28.16 -16.23 -3.27
C GLU A 102 26.79 -16.92 -3.28
N CYS A 103 26.36 -17.37 -4.45
CA CYS A 103 25.10 -18.08 -4.59
C CYS A 103 25.27 -19.58 -4.33
N LYS A 104 24.33 -20.14 -3.57
CA LYS A 104 24.30 -21.60 -3.36
C LYS A 104 24.00 -22.32 -4.67
N ARG A 105 24.36 -23.61 -4.74
CA ARG A 105 24.11 -24.45 -5.92
C ARG A 105 22.62 -24.41 -6.31
N GLY A 106 22.37 -24.22 -7.61
CA GLY A 106 21.02 -24.11 -8.18
C GLY A 106 20.42 -22.71 -8.12
N TRP A 107 21.21 -21.70 -7.74
CA TRP A 107 20.82 -20.28 -7.74
C TRP A 107 21.79 -19.50 -8.62
N SER A 108 21.24 -18.52 -9.34
CA SER A 108 21.98 -17.70 -10.30
C SER A 108 22.21 -16.30 -9.70
N GLU A 109 23.43 -15.79 -9.81
CA GLU A 109 23.73 -14.42 -9.41
C GLU A 109 23.12 -13.44 -10.43
N ARG A 110 22.30 -12.50 -9.96
CA ARG A 110 21.64 -11.48 -10.77
C ARG A 110 22.19 -10.07 -10.54
N GLY A 111 23.02 -9.89 -9.53
CA GLY A 111 23.64 -8.60 -9.25
C GLY A 111 24.53 -8.62 -8.02
N ARG A 112 25.23 -7.52 -7.79
CA ARG A 112 26.05 -7.30 -6.59
C ARG A 112 25.78 -5.93 -5.98
N SER A 113 25.91 -5.83 -4.66
CA SER A 113 25.74 -4.58 -3.92
C SER A 113 26.59 -4.57 -2.67
N GLN A 114 27.05 -3.39 -2.26
CA GLN A 114 27.71 -3.19 -0.96
C GLN A 114 26.73 -3.28 0.20
N CYS A 115 25.44 -2.96 -0.02
CA CYS A 115 24.43 -2.84 1.05
C CYS A 115 23.11 -3.51 0.67
N GLY A 116 23.14 -4.59 -0.11
CA GLY A 116 21.95 -5.17 -0.73
C GLY A 116 20.82 -5.55 0.23
N ASP A 117 21.15 -5.96 1.46
CA ASP A 117 20.22 -6.31 2.54
C ASP A 117 20.00 -5.18 3.56
N GLY A 118 20.49 -3.97 3.27
CA GLY A 118 20.49 -2.82 4.17
C GLY A 118 21.74 -2.68 5.05
N ASN A 119 22.57 -3.72 5.19
CA ASN A 119 23.82 -3.67 5.96
C ASN A 119 25.03 -3.54 5.03
N CYS A 120 25.84 -2.50 5.20
CA CYS A 120 26.93 -2.20 4.26
C CYS A 120 28.25 -2.92 4.59
N CYS A 121 28.89 -3.45 3.55
CA CYS A 121 30.24 -4.01 3.62
C CYS A 121 31.30 -2.89 3.64
N TRP A 122 32.36 -3.07 4.42
CA TRP A 122 33.59 -2.28 4.35
C TRP A 122 34.50 -2.80 3.23
N THR A 123 34.57 -4.11 3.08
CA THR A 123 35.27 -4.75 1.97
C THR A 123 34.47 -5.93 1.41
N GLY A 124 34.75 -6.27 0.15
CA GLY A 124 34.02 -7.29 -0.58
C GLY A 124 32.68 -6.80 -1.15
N SER A 125 31.74 -7.69 -1.42
CA SER A 125 30.38 -7.32 -1.88
C SER A 125 29.38 -8.44 -1.61
N LYS A 126 28.09 -8.08 -1.54
CA LYS A 126 26.99 -9.04 -1.47
C LYS A 126 26.54 -9.44 -2.88
N ALA A 127 26.11 -10.68 -3.05
CA ALA A 127 25.54 -11.19 -4.30
C ALA A 127 24.02 -11.32 -4.17
N LEU A 128 23.26 -10.81 -5.14
CA LEU A 128 21.83 -11.06 -5.27
C LEU A 128 21.65 -12.38 -5.99
N CYS A 129 21.21 -13.39 -5.25
CA CYS A 129 21.02 -14.75 -5.74
C CYS A 129 19.55 -15.02 -5.97
N CYS A 130 19.18 -15.44 -7.17
CA CYS A 130 17.81 -15.72 -7.55
C CYS A 130 17.65 -17.17 -8.05
N GLN A 131 16.50 -17.78 -7.78
CA GLN A 131 16.08 -18.96 -8.53
C GLN A 131 15.56 -18.54 -9.89
N ASP A 132 16.02 -19.24 -10.91
CA ASP A 132 15.35 -19.25 -12.19
C ASP A 132 14.08 -20.10 -12.03
N HIS A 133 13.02 -19.50 -11.46
CA HIS A 133 11.69 -20.07 -11.59
C HIS A 133 11.33 -19.97 -13.06
N GLY A 134 11.62 -21.05 -13.79
CA GLY A 134 11.32 -21.17 -15.21
C GLY A 134 9.90 -20.67 -15.46
N VAL A 135 9.77 -19.71 -16.37
CA VAL A 135 8.54 -19.48 -17.11
C VAL A 135 8.28 -20.79 -17.87
N ALA A 136 7.66 -21.73 -17.18
CA ALA A 136 7.30 -23.06 -17.66
C ALA A 136 6.06 -23.52 -16.88
N GLN A 137 4.97 -22.78 -17.03
CA GLN A 137 3.62 -23.31 -16.91
C GLN A 137 2.79 -22.61 -17.99
N ASP A 138 2.85 -23.18 -19.19
CA ASP A 138 1.78 -23.19 -20.20
C ASP A 138 2.25 -24.14 -21.32
N LEU A 139 2.24 -25.44 -21.00
CA LEU A 139 2.12 -26.53 -21.97
C LEU A 139 0.75 -27.17 -21.76
#